data_AF-A0A4R4G5F9-F1
#
_entry.id   AF-A0A4R4G5F9-F1
#
_cell.length_a   1.000
_cell.length_b   1.000
_cell.length_c   1.000
_cell.angle_alpha   90.00
_cell.angle_beta   90.00
_cell.angle_gamma   90.00
#
_symmetry.space_group_name_H-M   'P 1'
#
loop_
_entity.id
_entity.type
_entity.pdbx_description
1 polymer ?
#
loop_
_entity_poly.entity_id
_entity_poly.type
_entity_poly.pdbx_seq_one_letter_code
_entity_poly.pdbx_strand_id
1 'polypeptide(L)'
;MMKRKTRRPTMRKKMQLTMTRTVNDRKRWYRLEVVPNLFGEWLLIRSFGSLNRATPMRMISEVFGDQSAAMKAYEELLNRKQKRGYEVSMRW
;
A
#
# COMPACT_ATOMS: atom_id res chain seq x y z
N MET A 1 -15.12 37.55 -15.23
CA MET A 1 -15.75 36.77 -14.15
C MET A 1 -15.52 35.28 -14.40
N MET A 2 -14.72 34.65 -13.51
CA MET A 2 -14.50 33.21 -13.27
C MET A 2 -14.42 32.21 -14.44
N LYS A 3 -13.18 31.89 -14.87
CA LYS A 3 -12.87 30.64 -15.59
C LYS A 3 -13.05 29.46 -14.64
N ARG A 4 -14.03 28.58 -14.90
CA ARG A 4 -14.19 27.31 -14.18
C ARG A 4 -12.92 26.48 -14.38
N LYS A 5 -12.06 26.38 -13.36
CA LYS A 5 -10.97 25.40 -13.32
C LYS A 5 -11.63 24.02 -13.33
N THR A 6 -11.61 23.38 -14.49
CA THR A 6 -11.90 21.95 -14.63
C THR A 6 -10.94 21.21 -13.70
N ARG A 7 -11.45 20.71 -12.58
CA ARG A 7 -10.72 19.75 -11.75
C ARG A 7 -10.56 18.50 -12.61
N ARG A 8 -9.42 18.40 -13.31
CA ARG A 8 -8.98 17.14 -13.91
C ARG A 8 -9.11 16.08 -12.82
N PRO A 9 -9.71 14.90 -13.07
CA PRO A 9 -9.60 13.81 -12.12
C PRO A 9 -8.12 13.44 -12.10
N THR A 10 -7.35 14.08 -11.22
CA THR A 10 -6.04 13.58 -10.83
C THR A 10 -6.33 12.16 -10.38
N MET A 11 -5.85 11.17 -11.13
CA MET A 11 -5.89 9.78 -10.68
C MET A 11 -5.35 9.80 -9.26
N ARG A 12 -6.21 9.69 -8.25
CA ARG A 12 -5.79 9.58 -6.87
C ARG A 12 -4.89 8.36 -6.86
N LYS A 13 -3.58 8.56 -6.76
CA LYS A 13 -2.63 7.45 -6.55
C LYS A 13 -3.19 6.73 -5.32
N LYS A 14 -3.70 5.51 -5.50
CA LYS A 14 -4.30 4.78 -4.38
C LYS A 14 -3.19 4.60 -3.36
N MET A 15 -3.34 5.26 -2.21
CA MET A 15 -2.41 5.19 -1.07
C MET A 15 -2.56 3.90 -0.28
N GLN A 16 -3.44 3.00 -0.75
CA GLN A 16 -3.58 1.66 -0.26
C GLN A 16 -3.71 0.68 -1.42
N LEU A 17 -3.05 -0.47 -1.30
CA LEU A 17 -3.26 -1.59 -2.19
C LEU A 17 -3.10 -2.90 -1.42
N THR A 18 -3.73 -3.95 -1.95
CA THR A 18 -3.49 -5.30 -1.49
C THR A 18 -2.96 -6.13 -2.64
N MET A 19 -2.01 -7.00 -2.34
CA MET A 19 -1.44 -7.95 -3.27
C MET A 19 -1.60 -9.36 -2.74
N THR A 20 -1.61 -10.33 -3.65
CA THR A 20 -1.58 -11.75 -3.31
C THR A 20 -0.44 -12.45 -4.03
N ARG A 21 0.05 -13.52 -3.43
CA ARG A 21 1.00 -14.45 -4.06
C ARG A 21 0.69 -15.86 -3.61
N THR A 22 0.82 -16.83 -4.52
CA THR A 22 0.80 -18.26 -4.20
C THR A 22 2.22 -18.79 -4.12
N VAL A 23 2.54 -19.57 -3.07
CA VAL A 23 3.82 -20.27 -2.90
C VAL A 23 3.52 -21.67 -2.37
N ASN A 24 3.87 -22.73 -3.12
CA ASN A 24 3.60 -24.13 -2.76
C ASN A 24 2.14 -24.33 -2.32
N ASP A 25 1.19 -23.94 -3.19
CA ASP A 25 -0.27 -23.98 -2.97
C ASP A 25 -0.81 -23.17 -1.76
N ARG A 26 0.05 -22.38 -1.11
CA ARG A 26 -0.33 -21.51 0.00
C ARG A 26 -0.47 -20.08 -0.49
N LYS A 27 -1.69 -19.54 -0.37
CA LYS A 27 -1.97 -18.15 -0.69
C LYS A 27 -1.53 -17.23 0.45
N ARG A 28 -0.86 -16.14 0.09
CA ARG A 28 -0.40 -15.08 0.99
C ARG A 28 -0.97 -13.76 0.51
N TRP A 29 -1.23 -12.87 1.45
CA TRP A 29 -1.65 -11.51 1.17
C TRP A 29 -0.65 -10.51 1.73
N TYR A 30 -0.59 -9.34 1.11
CA TYR A 30 0.28 -8.25 1.49
C TYR A 30 -0.38 -6.91 1.16
N ARG A 31 -0.71 -6.13 2.18
CA ARG A 31 -1.33 -4.83 2.08
C ARG A 31 -0.32 -3.74 2.41
N LEU A 32 -0.32 -2.69 1.61
CA LEU A 32 0.46 -1.47 1.80
C LEU A 32 -0.50 -0.31 1.99
N GLU A 33 -0.21 0.56 2.95
CA GLU A 33 -1.01 1.76 3.24
C GLU A 33 -0.08 2.93 3.57
N VAL A 34 -0.36 4.10 3.02
CA VAL A 34 0.29 5.36 3.39
C VAL A 34 -0.75 6.25 4.06
N VAL A 35 -0.54 6.59 5.33
CA VAL A 35 -1.51 7.36 6.14
C VAL A 35 -0.80 8.47 6.92
N PRO A 36 -1.43 9.63 7.15
CA PRO A 36 -0.90 10.62 8.08
C PRO A 36 -1.07 10.14 9.54
N ASN A 37 -0.19 10.56 10.44
CA ASN A 37 -0.38 10.40 11.88
C ASN A 37 -0.84 11.71 12.54
N LEU A 38 -1.10 11.68 13.86
CA LEU A 38 -1.59 12.83 14.62
C LEU A 38 -0.54 13.95 14.81
N PHE A 39 0.72 13.69 14.47
CA PHE A 39 1.85 14.61 14.68
C PHE A 39 2.32 15.27 13.38
N GLY A 40 1.56 15.12 12.29
CA GLY A 40 1.90 15.70 10.98
C GLY A 40 2.92 14.88 10.17
N GLU A 41 3.34 13.73 10.68
CA GLU A 41 4.20 12.78 9.96
C GLU A 41 3.34 11.81 9.14
N TRP A 42 4.01 10.97 8.34
CA TRP A 42 3.38 9.98 7.47
C TRP A 42 3.90 8.59 7.78
N LEU A 43 3.00 7.60 7.77
CA LEU A 43 3.30 6.20 8.02
C LEU A 43 3.19 5.39 6.73
N LEU A 44 4.17 4.52 6.47
CA LEU A 44 4.01 3.37 5.57
C LEU A 44 3.69 2.13 6.41
N ILE A 45 2.46 1.65 6.34
CA ILE A 45 1.99 0.45 7.05
C ILE A 45 2.06 -0.75 6.09
N ARG A 46 2.62 -1.85 6.58
CA ARG A 46 2.78 -3.13 5.89
C ARG A 46 2.07 -4.20 6.68
N SER A 47 1.07 -4.80 6.05
CA SER A 47 0.11 -5.72 6.66
C SER A 47 0.12 -7.02 5.88
N PHE A 48 0.47 -8.17 6.47
CA PHE A 48 0.64 -9.40 5.68
C PHE A 48 0.42 -10.69 6.47
N GLY A 49 -0.04 -11.73 5.76
CA GLY A 49 -0.33 -13.02 6.34
C GLY A 49 -0.61 -14.10 5.30
N SER A 50 -1.05 -15.27 5.78
CA SER A 50 -1.62 -16.30 4.92
C SER A 50 -3.10 -16.06 4.71
N LEU A 51 -3.63 -16.39 3.52
CA LEU A 51 -5.09 -16.50 3.32
C LEU A 51 -5.66 -17.78 3.93
N ASN A 52 -4.84 -18.81 4.10
CA ASN A 52 -5.30 -20.13 4.50
C ASN A 52 -5.34 -20.29 6.04
N ARG A 53 -4.90 -19.27 6.79
CA ARG A 53 -4.91 -19.26 8.26
C ARG A 53 -5.30 -17.87 8.73
N ALA A 54 -6.20 -17.79 9.71
CA ALA A 54 -6.59 -16.53 10.33
C ALA A 54 -5.39 -15.84 11.03
N THR A 55 -4.39 -16.62 11.45
CA THR A 55 -3.20 -16.14 12.18
C THR A 55 -1.94 -16.94 11.81
N PRO A 56 -0.73 -16.33 11.88
CA PRO A 56 -0.45 -14.95 12.29
C PRO A 56 -0.48 -13.96 11.12
N MET A 57 -1.21 -12.86 11.36
CA MET A 57 -1.14 -11.61 10.64
C MET A 57 -0.03 -10.76 11.27
N ARG A 58 0.89 -10.21 10.46
CA ARG A 58 1.92 -9.28 10.94
C ARG A 58 1.68 -7.90 10.37
N MET A 59 1.85 -6.89 11.22
CA MET A 59 1.80 -5.48 10.86
C MET A 59 3.14 -4.82 11.22
N ILE A 60 3.69 -4.00 10.34
CA ILE A 60 4.91 -3.21 10.58
C ILE A 60 4.70 -1.81 9.98
N SER A 61 5.00 -0.77 10.73
CA SER A 61 4.97 0.63 10.27
C SER A 61 6.39 1.22 10.18
N GLU A 62 6.54 2.22 9.33
CA GLU A 62 7.73 3.08 9.20
C GLU A 62 7.27 4.53 9.10
N VAL A 63 7.96 5.45 9.78
CA VAL A 63 7.60 6.86 9.90
C VAL A 63 8.43 7.71 8.93
N PHE A 64 7.79 8.69 8.31
CA PHE A 64 8.38 9.63 7.36
C PHE A 64 7.94 11.06 7.69
N GLY A 65 8.83 12.04 7.48
CA GLY A 65 8.51 13.44 7.75
C GLY A 65 7.45 14.04 6.81
N ASP A 66 7.25 13.47 5.63
CA ASP A 66 6.27 13.96 4.65
C ASP A 66 5.65 12.84 3.78
N GLN A 67 4.56 13.19 3.10
CA GLN A 67 3.80 12.27 2.25
C GLN A 67 4.63 11.74 1.07
N SER A 68 5.48 12.58 0.48
CA SER A 68 6.26 12.25 -0.71
C SER A 68 7.29 11.17 -0.39
N ALA A 69 7.99 11.31 0.74
CA ALA A 69 8.94 10.31 1.24
C ALA A 69 8.26 8.96 1.50
N ALA A 70 7.09 8.95 2.16
CA ALA A 70 6.32 7.74 2.39
C ALA A 70 5.85 7.09 1.08
N MET A 71 5.39 7.89 0.12
CA MET A 71 4.96 7.41 -1.20
C MET A 71 6.11 6.85 -2.03
N LYS A 72 7.30 7.45 -1.96
CA LYS A 72 8.50 6.91 -2.61
C LYS A 72 8.86 5.53 -2.05
N ALA A 73 8.88 5.38 -0.72
CA ALA A 73 9.12 4.10 -0.06
C ALA A 73 8.04 3.06 -0.39
N TYR A 74 6.77 3.49 -0.49
CA TYR A 74 5.65 2.66 -0.94
C TYR A 74 5.88 2.11 -2.36
N GLU A 75 6.27 2.97 -3.31
CA GLU A 75 6.50 2.58 -4.71
C GLU A 75 7.70 1.64 -4.86
N GLU A 76 8.79 1.90 -4.14
CA GLU A 76 9.95 1.01 -4.09
C GLU A 76 9.59 -0.36 -3.51
N LEU A 77 8.77 -0.39 -2.47
CA LEU A 77 8.31 -1.64 -1.86
C LEU A 77 7.34 -2.39 -2.77
N LEU A 78 6.40 -1.70 -3.41
CA LEU A 78 5.50 -2.27 -4.41
C LEU A 78 6.29 -2.94 -5.53
N ASN A 79 7.24 -2.22 -6.13
CA ASN A 79 8.09 -2.75 -7.19
C ASN A 79 8.87 -3.99 -6.74
N ARG A 80 9.44 -3.97 -5.53
CA ARG A 80 10.13 -5.14 -4.95
C ARG A 80 9.20 -6.33 -4.75
N LYS A 81 7.95 -6.11 -4.32
CA LYS A 81 6.97 -7.20 -4.11
C LYS A 81 6.46 -7.77 -5.42
N GLN A 82 6.22 -6.92 -6.43
CA GLN A 82 5.88 -7.36 -7.79
C GLN A 82 6.99 -8.21 -8.40
N LYS A 83 8.26 -7.80 -8.30
CA LYS A 83 9.41 -8.63 -8.72
C LYS A 83 9.49 -9.96 -7.98
N ARG A 84 8.98 -10.01 -6.74
CA ARG A 84 8.87 -11.23 -5.94
C ARG A 84 7.63 -12.08 -6.31
N GLY A 85 6.83 -11.68 -7.30
CA GLY A 85 5.65 -12.42 -7.76
C GLY A 85 4.37 -12.13 -6.96
N TYR A 86 4.30 -10.99 -6.28
CA TYR A 86 3.02 -10.50 -5.74
C TYR A 86 2.25 -9.75 -6.82
N GLU A 87 0.99 -10.10 -7.01
CA GLU A 87 0.09 -9.46 -7.97
C GLU A 87 -0.93 -8.61 -7.24
N VAL A 88 -1.27 -7.45 -7.82
CA VAL A 88 -2.27 -6.55 -7.24
C VAL A 88 -3.64 -7.24 -7.29
N SER A 89 -4.26 -7.44 -6.12
CA SER A 89 -5.62 -7.95 -6.02
C SER A 89 -6.59 -6.78 -5.86
N MET A 90 -7.58 -6.69 -6.74
CA MET A 90 -8.69 -5.74 -6.59
C MET A 90 -9.77 -6.23 -5.61
N ARG A 91 -9.64 -7.45 -5.07
CA ARG A 91 -10.72 -8.16 -4.39
C ARG A 91 -10.36 -8.47 -2.94
N TRP A 92 -11.05 -7.80 -2.01
CA TRP A 92 -11.28 -8.15 -0.61
C TRP A 92 -12.60 -7.56 -0.18
#